data_AF-A0A970RH17-F1
#
_entry.id   AF-A0A970RH17-F1
#
_cell.length_a   1.000
_cell.length_b   1.000
_cell.length_c   1.000
_cell.angle_alpha   90.00
_cell.angle_beta   90.00
_cell.angle_gamma   90.00
#
_symmetry.space_group_name_H-M   'P 1'
#
loop_
_entity.id
_entity.type
_entity.pdbx_description
1 polymer ?
#
loop_
_entity_poly.entity_id
_entity_poly.type
_entity_poly.pdbx_seq_one_letter_code
_entity_poly.pdbx_strand_id
1 'polypeptide(L)'
;MATLYLTHDSGILGRKGTALTWGERSGPRNTIPSTSVEDVIVLGNGTVSTQAIRLLLEQDVPLHYLNGSGRYLGSLTSGKNRGRNLRKKQEECASSPGASLPLARGCVVGKILNQRKNLVRATYKNRRSPSILNAINELAFNASLAGTAENVEKLRGIEGASAALYFSVFEELLPSGWFFNGRNRRPPKDPVNALLSFAYTLLLTNVVTSVIANCLDPAVGFLHPEYRGRPSAALDLMEEFRPCISDRIVLAVINQGIISPCDFSPDGAGGIHMNAKARTSLLKAHAERLSTSGSAEKEDKSVSYCRRIFLQAGKMASAIWEGKDYLPYVVKK
;
A
#
# COMPACT_ATOMS: atom_id res chain seq x y z
N MET A 1 -4.29 -23.42 -5.79
CA MET A 1 -4.99 -23.01 -4.56
C MET A 1 -5.28 -21.51 -4.69
N ALA A 2 -6.27 -20.98 -3.98
CA ALA A 2 -6.73 -19.60 -4.14
C ALA A 2 -7.11 -18.96 -2.80
N THR A 3 -6.86 -17.66 -2.66
CA THR A 3 -7.40 -16.84 -1.57
C THR A 3 -8.87 -16.51 -1.81
N LEU A 4 -9.73 -16.82 -0.84
CA LEU A 4 -11.13 -16.42 -0.85
C LEU A 4 -11.31 -15.10 -0.10
N TYR A 5 -12.02 -14.15 -0.69
CA TYR A 5 -12.31 -12.86 -0.05
C TYR A 5 -13.79 -12.69 0.15
N LEU A 6 -14.15 -12.28 1.36
CA LEU A 6 -15.53 -12.11 1.80
C LEU A 6 -15.73 -10.67 2.19
N THR A 7 -16.56 -9.98 1.43
CA THR A 7 -17.08 -8.65 1.74
C THR A 7 -18.51 -8.79 2.28
N HIS A 8 -19.09 -7.67 2.72
CA HIS A 8 -20.51 -7.62 3.10
C HIS A 8 -21.44 -8.19 1.99
N ASP A 9 -21.13 -7.89 0.72
CA ASP A 9 -21.94 -8.31 -0.43
C ASP A 9 -21.70 -9.78 -0.84
N SER A 10 -20.73 -10.44 -0.22
CA SER A 10 -20.42 -11.86 -0.49
C SER A 10 -21.41 -12.83 0.17
N GLY A 11 -22.31 -12.33 1.03
CA GLY A 11 -23.22 -13.13 1.83
C GLY A 11 -22.52 -13.84 2.99
N ILE A 12 -22.99 -15.03 3.35
CA ILE A 12 -22.50 -15.78 4.52
C ILE A 12 -21.60 -16.92 4.06
N LEU A 13 -20.35 -16.97 4.55
CA LEU A 13 -19.49 -18.13 4.37
C LEU A 13 -19.97 -19.29 5.25
N GLY A 14 -20.46 -20.32 4.57
CA GLY A 14 -20.95 -21.57 5.12
C GLY A 14 -20.05 -22.76 4.79
N ARG A 15 -20.45 -23.92 5.29
CA ARG A 15 -19.87 -25.23 4.99
C ARG A 15 -20.92 -26.12 4.34
N LYS A 16 -20.53 -26.88 3.31
CA LYS A 16 -21.30 -28.02 2.78
C LYS A 16 -20.36 -29.21 2.58
N GLY A 17 -20.42 -30.19 3.49
CA GLY A 17 -19.46 -31.31 3.49
C GLY A 17 -18.03 -30.82 3.72
N THR A 18 -17.15 -31.07 2.74
CA THR A 18 -15.76 -30.61 2.69
C THR A 18 -15.56 -29.33 1.88
N ALA A 19 -16.64 -28.73 1.37
CA ALA A 19 -16.57 -27.51 0.59
C ALA A 19 -16.99 -26.29 1.42
N LEU A 20 -16.39 -25.15 1.10
CA LEU A 20 -16.84 -23.84 1.54
C LEU A 20 -17.93 -23.35 0.59
N THR A 21 -18.92 -22.67 1.15
CA THR A 21 -20.04 -22.09 0.38
C THR A 21 -20.21 -20.62 0.71
N TRP A 22 -20.61 -19.79 -0.24
CA TRP A 22 -20.93 -18.39 0.01
C TRP A 22 -22.08 -17.92 -0.89
N GLY A 23 -22.78 -16.89 -0.45
CA GLY A 23 -24.00 -16.37 -1.07
C GLY A 23 -25.03 -15.93 -0.03
N GLU A 24 -26.13 -15.37 -0.50
CA GLU A 24 -27.24 -14.92 0.35
C GLU A 24 -27.86 -16.08 1.14
N ARG A 25 -28.52 -15.75 2.25
CA ARG A 25 -29.05 -16.77 3.18
C ARG A 25 -30.09 -17.68 2.51
N SER A 26 -30.89 -17.14 1.60
CA SER A 26 -32.00 -17.78 0.88
C SER A 26 -31.75 -17.96 -0.63
N GLY A 27 -30.56 -17.62 -1.13
CA GLY A 27 -30.23 -17.64 -2.56
C GLY A 27 -29.33 -18.82 -2.98
N PRO A 28 -29.08 -18.97 -4.30
CA PRO A 28 -28.11 -19.93 -4.80
C PRO A 28 -26.72 -19.63 -4.23
N ARG A 29 -26.02 -20.68 -3.78
CA ARG A 29 -24.69 -20.57 -3.17
C ARG A 29 -23.62 -21.08 -4.10
N ASN A 30 -22.56 -20.29 -4.22
CA ASN A 30 -21.32 -20.75 -4.82
C ASN A 30 -20.63 -21.74 -3.89
N THR A 31 -19.86 -22.65 -4.47
CA THR A 31 -19.17 -23.71 -3.73
C THR A 31 -17.73 -23.81 -4.22
N ILE A 32 -16.79 -23.95 -3.30
CA ILE A 32 -15.38 -24.22 -3.61
C ILE A 32 -14.86 -25.33 -2.68
N PRO A 33 -14.18 -26.36 -3.21
CA PRO A 33 -13.52 -27.36 -2.36
C PRO A 33 -12.53 -26.67 -1.41
N SER A 34 -12.55 -27.00 -0.11
CA SER A 34 -11.64 -26.36 0.85
C SER A 34 -10.17 -26.61 0.53
N THR A 35 -9.86 -27.75 -0.10
CA THR A 35 -8.50 -28.11 -0.56
C THR A 35 -7.97 -27.19 -1.66
N SER A 36 -8.86 -26.46 -2.33
CA SER A 36 -8.49 -25.47 -3.33
C SER A 36 -8.30 -24.08 -2.74
N VAL A 37 -8.56 -23.88 -1.44
CA VAL A 37 -8.46 -22.59 -0.76
C VAL A 37 -7.22 -22.56 0.13
N GLU A 38 -6.38 -21.56 -0.06
CA GLU A 38 -5.16 -21.41 0.76
C GLU A 38 -5.37 -20.50 1.97
N ASP A 39 -6.28 -19.53 1.88
CA ASP A 39 -6.66 -18.61 2.95
C ASP A 39 -8.03 -17.97 2.68
N VAL A 40 -8.66 -17.47 3.75
CA VAL A 40 -9.91 -16.71 3.69
C VAL A 40 -9.74 -15.37 4.36
N ILE A 41 -10.21 -14.32 3.70
CA ILE A 41 -10.06 -12.94 4.16
C ILE A 41 -11.42 -12.27 4.24
N VAL A 42 -11.82 -11.90 5.45
CA VAL A 42 -13.05 -11.17 5.76
C VAL A 42 -12.75 -9.69 5.79
N LEU A 43 -13.38 -8.94 4.89
CA LEU A 43 -13.28 -7.49 4.76
C LEU A 43 -14.57 -6.84 5.28
N GLY A 44 -14.44 -6.00 6.30
CA GLY A 44 -15.55 -5.29 6.90
C GLY A 44 -16.55 -6.24 7.57
N ASN A 45 -17.81 -6.17 7.15
CA ASN A 45 -18.92 -6.88 7.77
C ASN A 45 -19.22 -8.24 7.11
N GLY A 46 -18.23 -8.85 6.44
CA GLY A 46 -18.38 -10.20 5.91
C GLY A 46 -18.70 -11.19 7.04
N THR A 47 -19.67 -12.09 6.81
CA THR A 47 -20.13 -13.02 7.84
C THR A 47 -19.59 -14.41 7.59
N VAL A 48 -19.03 -15.04 8.62
CA VAL A 48 -18.52 -16.42 8.57
C VAL A 48 -19.24 -17.24 9.62
N SER A 49 -19.87 -18.33 9.19
CA SER A 49 -20.52 -19.27 10.12
C SER A 49 -19.49 -20.05 10.92
N THR A 50 -19.84 -20.42 12.16
CA THR A 50 -18.99 -21.27 13.02
C THR A 50 -18.60 -22.59 12.34
N GLN A 51 -19.49 -23.15 11.51
CA GLN A 51 -19.23 -24.38 10.76
C GLN A 51 -18.15 -24.18 9.69
N ALA A 52 -18.14 -23.03 9.01
CA ALA A 52 -17.07 -22.67 8.10
C ALA A 52 -15.76 -22.41 8.85
N ILE A 53 -15.77 -21.67 9.96
CA ILE A 53 -14.58 -21.48 10.81
C ILE A 53 -13.98 -22.83 11.22
N ARG A 54 -14.82 -23.77 11.67
CA ARG A 54 -14.38 -25.11 12.05
C ARG A 54 -13.74 -25.86 10.86
N LEU A 55 -14.38 -25.85 9.69
CA LEU A 55 -13.80 -26.48 8.49
C LEU A 55 -12.45 -25.85 8.14
N LEU A 56 -12.36 -24.52 8.18
CA LEU A 56 -11.13 -23.79 7.91
C LEU A 56 -10.02 -24.25 8.88
N LEU A 57 -10.28 -24.28 10.19
CA LEU A 57 -9.31 -24.75 11.17
C LEU A 57 -8.95 -26.25 11.00
N GLU A 58 -9.92 -27.11 10.71
CA GLU A 58 -9.70 -28.55 10.43
C GLU A 58 -8.77 -28.76 9.24
N GLN A 59 -9.00 -28.00 8.17
CA GLN A 59 -8.22 -28.00 6.92
C GLN A 59 -7.00 -27.07 7.01
N ASP A 60 -6.72 -26.54 8.19
CA ASP A 60 -5.69 -25.56 8.50
C ASP A 60 -5.84 -24.20 7.79
N VAL A 61 -6.84 -23.97 6.94
CA VAL A 61 -7.04 -22.71 6.20
C VAL A 61 -7.20 -21.50 7.15
N PRO A 62 -6.33 -20.47 7.10
CA PRO A 62 -6.40 -19.34 8.01
C PRO A 62 -7.53 -18.41 7.58
N LEU A 63 -8.13 -17.77 8.58
CA LEU A 63 -9.19 -16.80 8.43
C LEU A 63 -8.71 -15.46 8.96
N HIS A 64 -8.55 -14.47 8.09
CA HIS A 64 -8.08 -13.13 8.44
C HIS A 64 -9.26 -12.15 8.50
N TYR A 65 -9.26 -11.27 9.51
CA TYR A 65 -10.25 -10.20 9.65
C TYR A 65 -9.61 -8.85 9.41
N LEU A 66 -10.19 -8.10 8.49
CA LEU A 66 -9.86 -6.71 8.20
C LEU A 66 -11.14 -5.89 8.39
N ASN A 67 -11.04 -4.69 8.97
CA ASN A 67 -12.19 -3.80 9.03
C ASN A 67 -12.53 -3.22 7.63
N GLY A 68 -13.61 -2.44 7.53
CA GLY A 68 -14.05 -1.86 6.26
C GLY A 68 -13.03 -0.91 5.61
N SER A 69 -12.08 -0.36 6.38
CA SER A 69 -10.99 0.46 5.85
C SER A 69 -9.75 -0.34 5.44
N GLY A 70 -9.78 -1.68 5.56
CA GLY A 70 -8.64 -2.54 5.29
C GLY A 70 -7.54 -2.48 6.34
N ARG A 71 -7.88 -2.23 7.60
CA ARG A 71 -6.98 -2.37 8.77
C ARG A 71 -7.13 -3.79 9.33
N TYR A 72 -6.01 -4.44 9.59
CA TYR A 72 -5.95 -5.78 10.15
C TYR A 72 -6.45 -5.76 11.58
N LEU A 73 -7.39 -6.64 11.87
CA LEU A 73 -7.94 -6.82 13.20
C LEU A 73 -7.31 -8.04 13.89
N GLY A 74 -7.05 -9.09 13.13
CA GLY A 74 -6.49 -10.34 13.63
C GLY A 74 -6.77 -11.49 12.68
N SER A 75 -6.38 -12.69 13.09
CA SER A 75 -6.72 -13.93 12.37
C SER A 75 -7.06 -15.05 13.32
N LEU A 76 -7.86 -15.99 12.81
CA LEU A 76 -7.98 -17.33 13.34
C LEU A 76 -7.10 -18.24 12.49
N THR A 77 -6.21 -18.98 13.15
CA THR A 77 -5.37 -20.00 12.52
C THR A 77 -5.49 -21.27 13.34
N SER A 78 -5.26 -22.43 12.73
CA SER A 78 -5.32 -23.72 13.44
C SER A 78 -4.17 -23.92 14.45
N GLY A 79 -3.24 -22.97 14.54
CA GLY A 79 -1.98 -23.11 15.26
C GLY A 79 -0.92 -23.94 14.53
N LYS A 80 -1.26 -24.61 13.42
CA LYS A 80 -0.30 -25.36 12.59
C LYS A 80 0.55 -24.40 11.73
N ASN A 81 1.47 -23.65 12.34
CA ASN A 81 2.61 -22.94 11.70
C ASN A 81 2.41 -22.35 10.28
N ARG A 82 1.24 -21.77 9.96
CA ARG A 82 1.00 -21.21 8.64
C ARG A 82 1.83 -19.96 8.37
N GLY A 83 2.30 -19.86 7.13
CA GLY A 83 3.25 -18.84 6.70
C GLY A 83 4.66 -19.03 7.24
N ARG A 84 4.95 -20.04 8.10
CA ARG A 84 6.32 -20.28 8.60
C ARG A 84 7.29 -20.52 7.46
N ASN A 85 6.90 -21.33 6.47
CA ASN A 85 7.75 -21.60 5.32
C ASN A 85 7.97 -20.35 4.47
N LEU A 86 6.93 -19.53 4.27
CA LEU A 86 7.06 -18.27 3.54
C LEU A 86 7.96 -17.28 4.30
N ARG A 87 7.79 -17.12 5.61
CA ARG A 87 8.63 -16.25 6.46
C ARG A 87 10.07 -16.72 6.48
N LYS A 88 10.31 -18.04 6.61
CA LYS A 88 11.65 -18.61 6.50
C LYS A 88 12.28 -18.27 5.14
N LYS A 89 11.52 -18.44 4.06
CA LYS A 89 12.00 -18.10 2.71
C LYS A 89 12.21 -16.60 2.51
N GLN A 90 11.40 -15.77 3.17
CA GLN A 90 11.56 -14.31 3.20
C GLN A 90 12.85 -13.92 3.92
N GLU A 91 13.18 -14.53 5.07
CA GLU A 91 14.44 -14.33 5.79
C GLU A 91 15.65 -14.79 4.96
N GLU A 92 15.57 -15.97 4.34
CA GLU A 92 16.60 -16.50 3.43
C GLU A 92 16.83 -15.54 2.24
N CYS A 93 15.74 -15.00 1.67
CA CYS A 93 15.78 -14.03 0.57
C CYS A 93 16.39 -12.69 1.01
N ALA A 94 15.97 -12.14 2.15
CA ALA A 94 16.48 -10.89 2.69
C ALA A 94 17.97 -10.97 3.05
N SER A 95 18.43 -12.16 3.47
CA SER A 95 19.85 -12.42 3.78
C SER A 95 20.72 -12.61 2.54
N SER A 96 20.12 -12.77 1.35
CA SER A 96 20.83 -12.98 0.08
C SER A 96 20.75 -11.73 -0.80
N PRO A 97 21.88 -11.04 -1.08
CA PRO A 97 21.88 -9.85 -1.94
C PRO A 97 21.31 -10.12 -3.34
N GLY A 98 21.59 -11.29 -3.92
CA GLY A 98 21.10 -11.66 -5.25
C GLY A 98 19.59 -11.87 -5.32
N ALA A 99 18.97 -12.34 -4.22
CA ALA A 99 17.53 -12.59 -4.16
C ALA A 99 16.73 -11.36 -3.68
N SER A 100 17.28 -10.57 -2.76
CA SER A 100 16.63 -9.37 -2.22
C SER A 100 16.61 -8.20 -3.20
N LEU A 101 17.67 -8.03 -3.99
CA LEU A 101 17.83 -6.88 -4.89
C LEU A 101 16.71 -6.77 -5.93
N PRO A 102 16.27 -7.83 -6.63
CA PRO A 102 15.11 -7.74 -7.54
C PRO A 102 13.83 -7.25 -6.88
N LEU A 103 13.56 -7.66 -5.63
CA LEU A 103 12.39 -7.21 -4.85
C LEU A 103 12.49 -5.70 -4.53
N ALA A 104 13.66 -5.28 -4.05
CA ALA A 104 13.94 -3.87 -3.75
C ALA A 104 13.84 -2.99 -5.01
N ARG A 105 14.41 -3.44 -6.14
CA ARG A 105 14.35 -2.74 -7.43
C ARG A 105 12.91 -2.51 -7.85
N GLY A 106 12.06 -3.55 -7.78
CA GLY A 106 10.64 -3.43 -8.09
C GLY A 106 9.97 -2.31 -7.28
N CYS A 107 10.13 -2.31 -5.94
CA CYS A 107 9.56 -1.30 -5.06
C CYS A 107 9.99 0.14 -5.45
N VAL A 108 11.28 0.35 -5.70
CA VAL A 108 11.83 1.67 -6.09
C VAL A 108 11.35 2.10 -7.47
N VAL A 109 11.36 1.20 -8.45
CA VAL A 109 10.86 1.48 -9.81
C VAL A 109 9.39 1.89 -9.75
N GLY A 110 8.56 1.16 -9.00
CA GLY A 110 7.15 1.48 -8.83
C GLY A 110 6.93 2.87 -8.22
N LYS A 111 7.70 3.21 -7.18
CA LYS A 111 7.69 4.55 -6.58
C LYS A 111 7.98 5.64 -7.61
N ILE A 112 9.11 5.54 -8.31
CA ILE A 112 9.59 6.57 -9.26
C ILE A 112 8.57 6.75 -10.40
N LEU A 113 8.06 5.64 -10.95
CA LEU A 113 7.07 5.69 -12.03
C LEU A 113 5.74 6.32 -11.57
N ASN A 114 5.32 6.07 -10.33
CA ASN A 114 4.10 6.67 -9.79
C ASN A 114 4.29 8.16 -9.40
N GLN A 115 5.48 8.57 -8.93
CA GLN A 115 5.83 9.97 -8.75
C GLN A 115 5.80 10.72 -10.08
N ARG A 116 6.43 10.17 -11.12
CA ARG A 116 6.38 10.70 -12.48
C ARG A 116 4.95 10.86 -12.98
N LYS A 117 4.06 9.90 -12.71
CA LYS A 117 2.63 10.00 -13.08
C LYS A 117 1.90 11.14 -12.38
N ASN A 118 2.23 11.44 -11.13
CA ASN A 118 1.67 12.62 -10.46
C ASN A 118 2.05 13.90 -11.20
N LEU A 119 3.31 14.04 -11.60
CA LEU A 119 3.80 15.19 -12.36
C LEU A 119 3.18 15.28 -13.76
N VAL A 120 3.15 14.18 -14.52
CA VAL A 120 2.49 14.12 -15.83
C VAL A 120 1.05 14.59 -15.72
N ARG A 121 0.33 14.13 -14.69
CA ARG A 121 -1.06 14.54 -14.46
C ARG A 121 -1.22 16.01 -14.10
N ALA A 122 -0.23 16.62 -13.46
CA ALA A 122 -0.25 18.05 -13.17
C ALA A 122 -0.21 18.88 -14.48
N THR A 123 0.50 18.40 -15.50
CA THR A 123 0.58 19.10 -16.80
C THR A 123 -0.78 19.22 -17.50
N TYR A 124 -1.68 18.23 -17.35
CA TYR A 124 -3.07 18.31 -17.83
C TYR A 124 -3.94 19.33 -17.08
N LYS A 125 -3.49 19.83 -15.94
CA LYS A 125 -4.15 20.88 -15.15
C LYS A 125 -3.48 22.25 -15.33
N ASN A 126 -2.85 22.48 -16.49
CA ASN A 126 -2.11 23.70 -16.82
C ASN A 126 -0.91 24.02 -15.91
N ARG A 127 -0.42 23.05 -15.13
CA ARG A 127 0.84 23.17 -14.36
C ARG A 127 1.99 22.60 -15.19
N ARG A 128 2.38 23.31 -16.24
CA ARG A 128 3.37 22.88 -17.23
C ARG A 128 4.56 23.84 -17.26
N SER A 129 5.37 23.81 -16.20
CA SER A 129 6.64 24.54 -16.13
C SER A 129 7.80 23.71 -16.73
N PRO A 130 8.90 24.37 -17.15
CA PRO A 130 10.10 23.66 -17.59
C PRO A 130 10.69 22.72 -16.53
N SER A 131 10.65 23.11 -15.25
CA SER A 131 11.12 22.30 -14.12
C SER A 131 10.31 21.00 -13.97
N ILE A 132 8.97 21.06 -14.06
CA ILE A 132 8.11 19.87 -14.03
C ILE A 132 8.40 18.95 -15.22
N LEU A 133 8.55 19.50 -16.42
CA LEU A 133 8.85 18.70 -17.62
C LEU A 133 10.21 18.00 -17.52
N ASN A 134 11.23 18.72 -17.02
CA ASN A 134 12.54 18.15 -16.77
C ASN A 134 12.45 17.01 -15.74
N ALA A 135 11.77 17.24 -14.61
CA ALA A 135 11.58 16.23 -13.58
C ALA A 135 10.85 14.98 -14.11
N ILE A 136 9.87 15.13 -15.01
CA ILE A 136 9.18 14.00 -15.64
C ILE A 136 10.14 13.12 -16.46
N ASN A 137 11.06 13.72 -17.21
CA ASN A 137 12.02 13.01 -18.05
C ASN A 137 13.10 12.33 -17.20
N GLU A 138 13.68 13.06 -16.25
CA GLU A 138 14.69 12.56 -15.32
C GLU A 138 14.14 11.41 -14.45
N LEU A 139 12.90 11.51 -13.96
CA LEU A 139 12.28 10.38 -13.25
C LEU A 139 12.07 9.16 -14.16
N ALA A 140 11.83 9.35 -15.46
CA ALA A 140 11.75 8.22 -16.39
C ALA A 140 13.11 7.52 -16.54
N PHE A 141 14.17 8.30 -16.68
CA PHE A 141 15.54 7.81 -16.75
C PHE A 141 15.96 7.10 -15.45
N ASN A 142 15.69 7.71 -14.29
CA ASN A 142 16.00 7.12 -12.99
C ASN A 142 15.22 5.82 -12.73
N ALA A 143 13.99 5.68 -13.24
CA ALA A 143 13.27 4.42 -13.16
C ALA A 143 13.98 3.29 -13.95
N SER A 144 14.50 3.60 -15.14
CA SER A 144 15.30 2.65 -15.93
C SER A 144 16.60 2.27 -15.21
N LEU A 145 17.32 3.25 -14.64
CA LEU A 145 18.52 3.01 -13.84
C LEU A 145 18.25 2.17 -12.59
N ALA A 146 17.15 2.45 -11.87
CA ALA A 146 16.76 1.66 -10.70
C ALA A 146 16.49 0.20 -11.05
N GLY A 147 15.92 -0.07 -12.23
CA GLY A 147 15.66 -1.43 -12.73
C GLY A 147 16.93 -2.25 -12.98
N THR A 148 18.07 -1.61 -13.21
CA THR A 148 19.36 -2.27 -13.49
C THR A 148 20.40 -2.07 -12.40
N ALA A 149 20.06 -1.42 -11.28
CA ALA A 149 20.99 -1.06 -10.21
C ALA A 149 21.69 -2.29 -9.60
N GLU A 150 23.02 -2.37 -9.66
CA GLU A 150 23.81 -3.56 -9.31
C GLU A 150 23.78 -3.97 -7.83
N ASN A 151 23.45 -3.05 -6.92
CA ASN A 151 23.38 -3.33 -5.49
C ASN A 151 22.39 -2.38 -4.78
N VAL A 152 22.10 -2.68 -3.51
CA VAL A 152 21.12 -1.95 -2.70
C VAL A 152 21.59 -0.52 -2.38
N GLU A 153 22.90 -0.26 -2.23
CA GLU A 153 23.38 1.11 -1.97
C GLU A 153 23.15 2.03 -3.18
N LYS A 154 23.54 1.59 -4.39
CA LYS A 154 23.26 2.32 -5.64
C LYS A 154 21.76 2.55 -5.81
N LEU A 155 20.96 1.52 -5.52
CA LEU A 155 19.49 1.61 -5.60
C LEU A 155 18.93 2.66 -4.63
N ARG A 156 19.40 2.69 -3.37
CA ARG A 156 19.03 3.73 -2.39
C ARG A 156 19.46 5.13 -2.84
N GLY A 157 20.62 5.26 -3.48
CA GLY A 157 21.07 6.53 -4.08
C GLY A 157 20.11 7.03 -5.16
N ILE A 158 19.68 6.15 -6.07
CA ILE A 158 18.72 6.48 -7.14
C ILE A 158 17.35 6.84 -6.55
N GLU A 159 16.88 6.10 -5.53
CA GLU A 159 15.64 6.39 -4.82
C GLU A 159 15.69 7.77 -4.16
N GLY A 160 16.78 8.09 -3.45
CA GLY A 160 16.97 9.37 -2.78
C GLY A 160 17.02 10.54 -3.76
N ALA A 161 17.78 10.42 -4.84
CA ALA A 161 17.87 11.44 -5.89
C ALA A 161 16.51 11.67 -6.58
N SER A 162 15.78 10.59 -6.89
CA SER A 162 14.45 10.68 -7.50
C SER A 162 13.43 11.32 -6.56
N ALA A 163 13.48 10.98 -5.27
CA ALA A 163 12.61 11.61 -4.28
C ALA A 163 12.93 13.10 -4.13
N ALA A 164 14.21 13.48 -4.07
CA ALA A 164 14.62 14.88 -3.98
C ALA A 164 14.12 15.69 -5.20
N LEU A 165 14.29 15.14 -6.41
CA LEU A 165 13.79 15.74 -7.64
C LEU A 165 12.26 15.84 -7.68
N TYR A 166 11.54 14.80 -7.26
CA TYR A 166 10.07 14.85 -7.19
C TYR A 166 9.58 15.94 -6.23
N PHE A 167 10.24 16.06 -5.07
CA PHE A 167 9.85 17.04 -4.06
C PHE A 167 10.32 18.46 -4.35
N SER A 168 11.36 18.67 -5.16
CA SER A 168 11.80 20.02 -5.55
C SER A 168 10.77 20.77 -6.39
N VAL A 169 9.96 20.04 -7.18
CA VAL A 169 8.87 20.62 -8.00
C VAL A 169 7.49 20.50 -7.34
N PHE A 170 7.41 20.04 -6.09
CA PHE A 170 6.13 19.75 -5.44
C PHE A 170 5.38 21.01 -5.02
N GLU A 171 6.08 22.10 -4.67
CA GLU A 171 5.46 23.40 -4.37
C GLU A 171 4.68 23.94 -5.58
N GLU A 172 5.20 23.73 -6.80
CA GLU A 172 4.53 24.10 -8.05
C GLU A 172 3.21 23.33 -8.30
N LEU A 173 2.92 22.31 -7.48
CA LEU A 173 1.66 21.54 -7.49
C LEU A 173 0.63 22.06 -6.47
N LEU A 174 0.99 23.07 -5.68
CA LEU A 174 0.17 23.71 -4.67
C LEU A 174 -0.41 25.04 -5.17
N PRO A 175 -1.53 25.53 -4.62
CA PRO A 175 -2.02 26.88 -4.87
C PRO A 175 -1.17 27.91 -4.11
N SER A 176 -1.34 29.20 -4.44
CA SER A 176 -0.66 30.29 -3.74
C SER A 176 -0.93 30.29 -2.23
N GLY A 177 0.04 30.75 -1.45
CA GLY A 177 -0.02 30.77 0.02
C GLY A 177 0.46 29.48 0.70
N TRP A 178 0.84 28.45 -0.07
CA TRP A 178 1.52 27.26 0.42
C TRP A 178 3.01 27.31 0.07
N PHE A 179 3.85 26.99 1.04
CA PHE A 179 5.31 26.91 0.88
C PHE A 179 5.79 25.49 1.15
N PHE A 180 6.71 24.99 0.33
CA PHE A 180 7.27 23.66 0.45
C PHE A 180 8.69 23.58 -0.10
N ASN A 181 9.67 23.66 0.80
CA ASN A 181 11.09 23.52 0.46
C ASN A 181 11.59 22.09 0.75
N GLY A 182 11.01 21.11 0.03
CA GLY A 182 11.40 19.71 0.15
C GLY A 182 10.88 18.97 1.39
N ARG A 183 11.17 17.66 1.48
CA ARG A 183 10.69 16.82 2.59
C ARG A 183 11.54 16.97 3.85
N ASN A 184 10.88 17.32 4.95
CA ASN A 184 11.40 17.21 6.31
C ASN A 184 10.42 16.38 7.17
N ARG A 185 10.93 15.65 8.17
CA ARG A 185 10.15 14.57 8.81
C ARG A 185 10.11 14.60 10.34
N ARG A 186 11.10 15.20 11.02
CA ARG A 186 11.29 15.04 12.48
C ARG A 186 11.94 16.27 13.14
N PRO A 187 11.15 17.20 13.71
CA PRO A 187 9.71 17.38 13.48
C PRO A 187 9.43 17.95 12.07
N PRO A 188 8.20 17.83 11.54
CA PRO A 188 7.80 18.56 10.34
C PRO A 188 7.78 20.07 10.62
N LYS A 189 8.44 20.85 9.77
CA LYS A 189 8.63 22.30 9.95
C LYS A 189 7.65 23.16 9.16
N ASP A 190 6.80 22.53 8.36
CA ASP A 190 5.79 23.20 7.55
C ASP A 190 4.50 22.36 7.44
N PRO A 191 3.35 23.01 7.14
CA PRO A 191 2.05 22.37 6.99
C PRO A 191 2.01 21.18 6.00
N VAL A 192 2.71 21.29 4.86
CA VAL A 192 2.69 20.24 3.83
C VAL A 192 3.42 18.99 4.31
N ASN A 193 4.57 19.16 4.97
CA ASN A 193 5.29 18.06 5.60
C ASN A 193 4.51 17.42 6.74
N ALA A 194 3.72 18.18 7.51
CA ALA A 194 2.82 17.64 8.52
C ALA A 194 1.73 16.76 7.88
N LEU A 195 1.07 17.25 6.82
CA LEU A 195 0.06 16.50 6.05
C LEU A 195 0.63 15.21 5.45
N LEU A 196 1.76 15.29 4.75
CA LEU A 196 2.38 14.13 4.12
C LEU A 196 2.82 13.09 5.17
N SER A 197 3.37 13.52 6.30
CA SER A 197 3.80 12.61 7.37
C SER A 197 2.61 11.89 8.02
N PHE A 198 1.51 12.60 8.23
CA PHE A 198 0.27 11.98 8.72
C PHE A 198 -0.32 11.01 7.69
N ALA A 199 -0.43 11.42 6.42
CA ALA A 199 -0.94 10.57 5.33
C ALA A 199 -0.09 9.30 5.12
N TYR A 200 1.23 9.40 5.28
CA TYR A 200 2.13 8.23 5.23
C TYR A 200 1.91 7.29 6.41
N THR A 201 1.66 7.82 7.60
CA THR A 201 1.34 6.99 8.78
C THR A 201 0.03 6.20 8.58
N LEU A 202 -0.99 6.84 8.01
CA LEU A 202 -2.25 6.17 7.68
C LEU A 202 -2.04 5.06 6.64
N LEU A 203 -1.34 5.37 5.55
CA LEU A 203 -1.05 4.39 4.50
C LEU A 203 -0.23 3.20 5.03
N LEU A 204 0.78 3.44 5.87
CA LEU A 204 1.59 2.37 6.45
C LEU A 204 0.73 1.34 7.20
N THR A 205 -0.29 1.80 7.92
CA THR A 205 -1.21 0.91 8.65
C THR A 205 -1.94 -0.06 7.72
N ASN A 206 -2.38 0.42 6.55
CA ASN A 206 -3.03 -0.40 5.52
C ASN A 206 -2.06 -1.36 4.82
N VAL A 207 -0.81 -0.95 4.62
CA VAL A 207 0.21 -1.80 3.98
C VAL A 207 0.68 -2.90 4.93
N VAL A 208 0.96 -2.58 6.21
CA VAL A 208 1.28 -3.57 7.25
C VAL A 208 0.18 -4.62 7.33
N THR A 209 -1.08 -4.18 7.32
CA THR A 209 -2.24 -5.07 7.30
C THR A 209 -2.18 -6.07 6.14
N SER A 210 -1.90 -5.56 4.94
CA SER A 210 -1.84 -6.37 3.74
C SER A 210 -0.67 -7.36 3.76
N VAL A 211 0.48 -6.95 4.27
CA VAL A 211 1.65 -7.82 4.45
C VAL A 211 1.35 -8.98 5.40
N ILE A 212 0.78 -8.69 6.58
CA ILE A 212 0.42 -9.72 7.57
C ILE A 212 -0.62 -10.68 6.99
N ALA A 213 -1.66 -10.16 6.33
CA ALA A 213 -2.73 -10.97 5.77
C ALA A 213 -2.24 -11.86 4.60
N ASN A 214 -1.11 -11.53 3.96
CA ASN A 214 -0.44 -12.40 2.97
C ASN A 214 0.69 -13.25 3.61
N CYS A 215 0.65 -13.46 4.93
CA CYS A 215 1.58 -14.32 5.68
C CYS A 215 3.07 -13.91 5.65
N LEU A 216 3.38 -12.70 5.18
CA LEU A 216 4.73 -12.13 5.23
C LEU A 216 5.03 -11.59 6.64
N ASP A 217 6.30 -11.64 7.03
CA ASP A 217 6.78 -10.94 8.21
C ASP A 217 6.96 -9.45 7.90
N PRO A 218 6.25 -8.52 8.60
CA PRO A 218 6.42 -7.09 8.38
C PRO A 218 7.83 -6.59 8.66
N ALA A 219 8.59 -7.22 9.56
CA ALA A 219 9.90 -6.76 9.97
C ALA A 219 11.00 -7.04 8.95
N VAL A 220 10.81 -8.03 8.06
CA VAL A 220 11.83 -8.52 7.13
C VAL A 220 11.71 -7.85 5.76
N GLY A 221 12.40 -6.72 5.58
CA GLY A 221 12.44 -5.95 4.33
C GLY A 221 13.64 -6.28 3.44
N PHE A 222 13.67 -5.64 2.27
CA PHE A 222 14.67 -5.81 1.20
C PHE A 222 15.39 -4.49 0.87
N LEU A 223 14.69 -3.35 0.91
CA LEU A 223 15.26 -2.02 0.66
C LEU A 223 15.60 -1.31 1.96
N HIS A 224 14.67 -1.29 2.93
CA HIS A 224 14.89 -0.64 4.22
C HIS A 224 15.61 -1.57 5.20
N PRO A 225 16.65 -1.07 5.92
CA PRO A 225 17.37 -1.89 6.88
C PRO A 225 16.45 -2.31 8.03
N GLU A 226 16.72 -3.49 8.57
CA GLU A 226 16.07 -3.99 9.77
C GLU A 226 16.38 -3.09 10.97
N TYR A 227 15.33 -2.72 11.69
CA TYR A 227 15.44 -1.97 12.94
C TYR A 227 14.31 -2.43 13.86
N ARG A 228 14.59 -2.50 15.17
CA ARG A 228 13.63 -3.04 16.15
C ARG A 228 12.28 -2.33 16.05
N GLY A 229 11.23 -3.10 15.80
CA GLY A 229 9.85 -2.60 15.69
C GLY A 229 9.51 -1.87 14.37
N ARG A 230 10.44 -1.80 13.41
CA ARG A 230 10.18 -1.22 12.09
C ARG A 230 9.57 -2.27 11.15
N PRO A 231 8.39 -2.02 10.56
CA PRO A 231 7.82 -2.93 9.58
C PRO A 231 8.46 -2.71 8.19
N SER A 232 9.72 -3.11 8.03
CA SER A 232 10.52 -2.85 6.82
C SER A 232 9.90 -3.41 5.54
N ALA A 233 9.34 -4.62 5.54
CA ALA A 233 8.65 -5.19 4.38
C ALA A 233 7.46 -4.33 3.93
N ALA A 234 6.69 -3.83 4.91
CA ALA A 234 5.57 -2.95 4.64
C ALA A 234 6.02 -1.58 4.15
N LEU A 235 7.15 -1.05 4.65
CA LEU A 235 7.71 0.21 4.16
C LEU A 235 8.19 0.09 2.71
N ASP A 236 8.81 -1.02 2.34
CA ASP A 236 9.23 -1.29 0.97
C ASP A 236 8.03 -1.33 0.03
N LEU A 237 7.04 -2.16 0.35
CA LEU A 237 5.80 -2.26 -0.44
C LEU A 237 5.05 -0.92 -0.52
N MET A 238 5.07 -0.14 0.57
CA MET A 238 4.43 1.16 0.66
C MET A 238 5.01 2.18 -0.33
N GLU A 239 6.29 2.07 -0.71
CA GLU A 239 6.94 3.03 -1.60
C GLU A 239 6.18 3.23 -2.91
N GLU A 240 5.61 2.17 -3.47
CA GLU A 240 4.85 2.20 -4.72
C GLU A 240 3.51 2.93 -4.58
N PHE A 241 2.94 2.95 -3.36
CA PHE A 241 1.62 3.49 -3.08
C PHE A 241 1.65 4.92 -2.53
N ARG A 242 2.77 5.40 -1.97
CA ARG A 242 2.91 6.77 -1.45
C ARG A 242 2.46 7.82 -2.48
N PRO A 243 2.93 7.80 -3.75
CA PRO A 243 2.54 8.82 -4.71
C PRO A 243 1.07 8.68 -5.10
N CYS A 244 0.58 7.45 -5.17
CA CYS A 244 -0.75 7.10 -5.68
C CYS A 244 -1.88 7.45 -4.69
N ILE A 245 -1.58 7.38 -3.40
CA ILE A 245 -2.57 7.51 -2.33
C ILE A 245 -2.23 8.76 -1.53
N SER A 246 -1.18 8.72 -0.72
CA SER A 246 -0.85 9.76 0.25
C SER A 246 -0.56 11.11 -0.40
N ASP A 247 0.33 11.16 -1.40
CA ASP A 247 0.67 12.43 -2.05
C ASP A 247 -0.56 13.00 -2.80
N ARG A 248 -1.37 12.11 -3.41
CA ARG A 248 -2.60 12.52 -4.10
C ARG A 248 -3.65 13.10 -3.16
N ILE A 249 -3.88 12.50 -1.99
CA ILE A 249 -4.87 13.03 -1.05
C ILE A 249 -4.41 14.37 -0.49
N VAL A 250 -3.11 14.54 -0.20
CA VAL A 250 -2.57 15.82 0.26
C VAL A 250 -2.72 16.90 -0.80
N LEU A 251 -2.33 16.60 -2.06
CA LEU A 251 -2.56 17.52 -3.16
C LEU A 251 -4.05 17.83 -3.37
N ALA A 252 -4.94 16.85 -3.20
CA ALA A 252 -6.38 17.04 -3.39
C ALA A 252 -6.99 17.96 -2.33
N VAL A 253 -6.76 17.69 -1.04
CA VAL A 253 -7.36 18.50 0.05
C VAL A 253 -6.85 19.93 0.06
N ILE A 254 -5.59 20.15 -0.34
CA ILE A 254 -5.02 21.49 -0.49
C ILE A 254 -5.62 22.20 -1.70
N ASN A 255 -5.61 21.58 -2.89
CA ASN A 255 -6.09 22.22 -4.11
C ASN A 255 -7.60 22.48 -4.12
N GLN A 256 -8.37 21.73 -3.33
CA GLN A 256 -9.82 21.92 -3.17
C GLN A 256 -10.16 22.91 -2.04
N GLY A 257 -9.16 23.46 -1.33
CA GLY A 257 -9.38 24.37 -0.20
C GLY A 257 -10.04 23.72 1.02
N ILE A 258 -10.05 22.37 1.12
CA ILE A 258 -10.60 21.63 2.26
C ILE A 258 -9.73 21.87 3.51
N ILE A 259 -8.42 21.96 3.31
CA ILE A 259 -7.43 22.29 4.33
C ILE A 259 -6.67 23.53 3.87
N SER A 260 -6.40 24.43 4.81
CA SER A 260 -5.76 25.72 4.56
C SER A 260 -4.55 25.93 5.50
N PRO A 261 -3.65 26.88 5.21
CA PRO A 261 -2.51 27.15 6.08
C PRO A 261 -2.89 27.55 7.52
N CYS A 262 -4.08 28.13 7.75
CA CYS A 262 -4.53 28.51 9.09
C CYS A 262 -4.99 27.32 9.95
N ASP A 263 -5.06 26.10 9.38
CA ASP A 263 -5.35 24.89 10.15
C ASP A 263 -4.13 24.35 10.93
N PHE A 264 -3.02 25.09 10.90
CA PHE A 264 -1.73 24.70 11.45
C PHE A 264 -1.21 25.78 12.41
N SER A 265 -0.53 25.31 13.46
CA SER A 265 0.11 26.17 14.45
C SER A 265 1.47 25.59 14.85
N PRO A 266 2.43 26.39 15.32
CA PRO A 266 3.63 25.86 15.96
C PRO A 266 3.28 24.94 17.14
N ASP A 267 4.01 23.84 17.31
CA ASP A 267 3.80 22.88 18.40
C ASP A 267 4.61 23.19 19.67
N GLY A 268 5.38 24.30 19.67
CA GLY A 268 6.27 24.70 20.76
C GLY A 268 7.60 23.95 20.81
N ALA A 269 7.77 22.87 20.05
CA ALA A 269 8.97 22.04 19.97
C ALA A 269 9.73 22.22 18.63
N GLY A 270 9.46 23.33 17.92
CA GLY A 270 10.04 23.62 16.61
C GLY A 270 9.40 22.88 15.44
N GLY A 271 8.25 22.24 15.66
CA GLY A 271 7.43 21.61 14.64
C GLY A 271 6.11 22.33 14.39
N ILE A 272 5.31 21.76 13.48
CA ILE A 272 3.97 22.24 13.13
C ILE A 272 2.92 21.22 13.57
N HIS A 273 1.96 21.70 14.36
CA HIS A 273 0.76 20.99 14.78
C HIS A 273 -0.38 21.18 13.77
N MET A 274 -1.06 20.09 13.42
CA MET A 274 -2.28 20.09 12.60
C MET A 274 -3.51 19.95 13.49
N ASN A 275 -4.45 20.90 13.38
CA ASN A 275 -5.67 20.93 14.19
C ASN A 275 -6.60 19.71 13.92
N ALA A 276 -7.60 19.53 14.79
CA ALA A 276 -8.52 18.40 14.71
C ALA A 276 -9.40 18.39 13.44
N LYS A 277 -9.78 19.58 12.94
CA LYS A 277 -10.60 19.73 11.73
C LYS A 277 -9.85 19.22 10.50
N ALA A 278 -8.65 19.73 10.24
CA ALA A 278 -7.79 19.30 9.14
C ALA A 278 -7.44 17.81 9.24
N ARG A 279 -7.17 17.30 10.45
CA ARG A 279 -6.93 15.87 10.69
C ARG A 279 -8.12 15.00 10.27
N THR A 280 -9.33 15.41 10.63
CA THR A 280 -10.57 14.70 10.28
C THR A 280 -10.81 14.73 8.77
N SER A 281 -10.60 15.88 8.13
CA SER A 281 -10.71 16.01 6.67
C SER A 281 -9.72 15.10 5.95
N LEU A 282 -8.46 15.01 6.41
CA LEU A 282 -7.45 14.15 5.80
C LEU A 282 -7.75 12.66 6.01
N LEU A 283 -8.28 12.27 7.18
CA LEU A 283 -8.75 10.90 7.44
C LEU A 283 -9.87 10.49 6.48
N LYS A 284 -10.85 11.38 6.27
CA LYS A 284 -11.96 11.15 5.33
C LYS A 284 -11.43 11.00 3.90
N ALA A 285 -10.57 11.90 3.45
CA ALA A 285 -9.96 11.83 2.12
C ALA A 285 -9.13 10.55 1.91
N HIS A 286 -8.42 10.08 2.95
CA HIS A 286 -7.68 8.81 2.92
C HIS A 286 -8.62 7.61 2.75
N ALA A 287 -9.69 7.54 3.54
CA ALA A 287 -10.67 6.45 3.47
C ALA A 287 -11.40 6.41 2.11
N GLU A 288 -11.80 7.56 1.59
CA GLU A 288 -12.41 7.69 0.26
C GLU A 288 -11.43 7.25 -0.83
N ARG A 289 -10.16 7.67 -0.75
CA ARG A 289 -9.13 7.27 -1.71
C ARG A 289 -8.91 5.76 -1.70
N LEU A 290 -8.86 5.12 -0.53
CA LEU A 290 -8.71 3.67 -0.41
C LEU A 290 -9.89 2.91 -1.00
N SER A 291 -11.09 3.48 -0.90
CA SER A 291 -12.34 2.90 -1.42
C SER A 291 -12.57 3.18 -2.91
N THR A 292 -11.81 4.11 -3.50
CA THR A 292 -11.96 4.49 -4.91
C THR A 292 -11.59 3.31 -5.82
N SER A 293 -12.56 2.87 -6.61
CA SER A 293 -12.37 1.92 -7.72
C SER A 293 -12.09 2.68 -9.04
N GLY A 294 -11.29 2.11 -9.93
CA GLY A 294 -11.03 2.71 -11.24
C GLY A 294 -12.28 2.62 -12.14
N SER A 295 -12.46 3.58 -13.06
CA SER A 295 -13.53 3.53 -14.07
C SER A 295 -13.35 2.31 -14.97
N ALA A 296 -14.41 1.51 -15.09
CA ALA A 296 -14.44 0.21 -15.74
C ALA A 296 -14.35 0.31 -17.27
N GLU A 297 -13.22 -0.15 -17.81
CA GLU A 297 -13.13 -0.67 -19.19
C GLU A 297 -12.16 -1.87 -19.16
N LYS A 298 -12.76 -3.07 -19.28
CA LYS A 298 -12.20 -4.44 -19.21
C LYS A 298 -12.06 -5.05 -17.80
N GLU A 299 -12.52 -6.30 -17.69
CA GLU A 299 -12.91 -7.19 -16.56
C GLU A 299 -12.05 -7.27 -15.27
N ASP A 300 -11.04 -6.42 -15.07
CA ASP A 300 -10.18 -6.45 -13.86
C ASP A 300 -10.03 -5.05 -13.20
N LYS A 301 -11.01 -4.15 -13.38
CA LYS A 301 -10.83 -2.72 -13.07
C LYS A 301 -11.76 -2.07 -12.03
N SER A 302 -12.68 -2.77 -11.39
CA SER A 302 -13.45 -2.22 -10.25
C SER A 302 -12.74 -2.37 -8.89
N VAL A 303 -11.44 -2.66 -8.89
CA VAL A 303 -10.70 -2.95 -7.66
C VAL A 303 -10.24 -1.68 -6.95
N SER A 304 -10.64 -1.53 -5.69
CA SER A 304 -10.28 -0.41 -4.80
C SER A 304 -8.78 -0.37 -4.48
N TYR A 305 -8.24 0.78 -4.07
CA TYR A 305 -6.82 0.86 -3.64
C TYR A 305 -6.52 -0.04 -2.46
N CYS A 306 -7.45 -0.19 -1.52
CA CYS A 306 -7.32 -1.15 -0.42
C CYS A 306 -7.02 -2.56 -0.94
N ARG A 307 -7.80 -3.02 -1.92
CA ARG A 307 -7.60 -4.34 -2.50
C ARG A 307 -6.35 -4.41 -3.38
N ARG A 308 -5.95 -3.33 -4.05
CA ARG A 308 -4.68 -3.28 -4.80
C ARG A 308 -3.46 -3.46 -3.90
N ILE A 309 -3.43 -2.81 -2.74
CA ILE A 309 -2.36 -2.99 -1.75
C ILE A 309 -2.30 -4.45 -1.31
N PHE A 310 -3.47 -5.04 -0.99
CA PHE A 310 -3.57 -6.45 -0.64
C PHE A 310 -2.97 -7.36 -1.73
N LEU A 311 -3.44 -7.20 -2.98
CA LEU A 311 -3.00 -8.04 -4.09
C LEU A 311 -1.50 -7.88 -4.37
N GLN A 312 -0.98 -6.66 -4.18
CA GLN A 312 0.44 -6.38 -4.38
C GLN A 312 1.31 -7.04 -3.29
N ALA A 313 0.85 -7.09 -2.04
CA ALA A 313 1.50 -7.89 -1.00
C ALA A 313 1.52 -9.39 -1.35
N GLY A 314 0.43 -9.92 -1.92
CA GLY A 314 0.37 -11.30 -2.42
C GLY A 314 1.35 -11.56 -3.58
N LYS A 315 1.51 -10.60 -4.50
CA LYS A 315 2.54 -10.69 -5.56
C LYS A 315 3.96 -10.69 -5.00
N MET A 316 4.23 -9.89 -3.97
CA MET A 316 5.52 -9.93 -3.28
C MET A 316 5.75 -11.29 -2.62
N ALA A 317 4.73 -11.86 -1.96
CA ALA A 317 4.79 -13.21 -1.39
C ALA A 317 5.06 -14.29 -2.45
N SER A 318 4.36 -14.24 -3.59
CA SER A 318 4.60 -15.15 -4.73
C SER A 318 6.01 -14.98 -5.30
N ALA A 319 6.50 -13.75 -5.47
CA ALA A 319 7.86 -13.50 -5.94
C ALA A 319 8.93 -14.10 -5.02
N ILE A 320 8.77 -13.93 -3.69
CA ILE A 320 9.64 -14.56 -2.67
C ILE A 320 9.56 -16.10 -2.76
N TRP A 321 8.34 -16.62 -2.87
CA TRP A 321 8.11 -18.07 -2.89
C TRP A 321 8.68 -18.73 -4.15
N GLU A 322 8.52 -18.10 -5.31
CA GLU A 322 8.93 -18.63 -6.61
C GLU A 322 10.37 -18.27 -6.96
N GLY A 323 10.98 -17.30 -6.26
CA GLY A 323 12.32 -16.78 -6.58
C GLY A 323 12.35 -16.02 -7.91
N LYS A 324 11.28 -15.28 -8.22
CA LYS A 324 11.13 -14.51 -9.46
C LYS A 324 11.18 -13.01 -9.22
N ASP A 325 11.36 -12.26 -10.29
CA ASP A 325 11.30 -10.80 -10.26
C ASP A 325 9.92 -10.31 -9.80
N TYR A 326 9.94 -9.32 -8.91
CA TYR A 326 8.74 -8.69 -8.40
C TYR A 326 8.34 -7.51 -9.29
N LEU A 327 7.15 -7.62 -9.88
CA LEU A 327 6.58 -6.59 -10.75
C LEU A 327 5.82 -5.55 -9.92
N PRO A 328 6.25 -4.27 -9.92
CA PRO A 328 5.62 -3.26 -9.10
C PRO A 328 4.26 -2.80 -9.62
N TYR A 329 3.46 -2.29 -8.70
CA TYR A 329 2.24 -1.56 -8.98
C TYR A 329 2.56 -0.20 -9.59
N VAL A 330 2.03 0.03 -10.80
CA VAL A 330 2.16 1.30 -11.53
C VAL A 330 0.79 1.73 -12.08
N VAL A 331 0.39 2.97 -11.78
CA VAL A 331 -1.03 3.40 -11.80
C VAL A 331 -1.81 3.35 -13.13
N LYS A 332 -1.36 2.91 -14.29
CA LYS A 332 -2.07 3.04 -15.61
C LYS A 332 -2.70 4.42 -16.00
N LYS A 333 -3.65 5.05 -15.27
CA LYS A 333 -4.30 6.36 -15.55
C LYS A 333 -4.46 7.24 -14.29
#